data_AF-A0A0R2LYW6-F1
#
_entry.id   AF-A0A0R2LYW6-F1
#
_cell.length_a   1.000
_cell.length_b   1.000
_cell.length_c   1.000
_cell.angle_alpha   90.00
_cell.angle_beta   90.00
_cell.angle_gamma   90.00
#
_symmetry.space_group_name_H-M   'P 1'
#
loop_
_entity.id
_entity.type
_entity.pdbx_description
1 polymer ?
#
loop_
_entity_poly.entity_id
_entity_poly.type
_entity_poly.pdbx_seq_one_letter_code
_entity_poly.pdbx_strand_id
1 'polypeptide(L)'
;MKIAVVTDSTSYLSAEEVERYHIHVVPIPVIIDGRSYDEDVDITTSEFYERLRNSKSFPSTSQPPLGEMINLYDQLADEGYDAVISIHLASTISGFVNQLKALAPTRADQGHSI
;
A
#
# COMPACT_ATOMS: atom_id res chain seq x y z
N MET A 1 -13.49 9.31 -18.18
CA MET A 1 -13.09 8.07 -17.49
C MET A 1 -11.58 8.02 -17.38
N LYS A 2 -11.06 8.72 -16.36
CA LYS A 2 -9.68 8.72 -15.91
C LYS A 2 -9.56 7.69 -14.80
N ILE A 3 -8.71 6.67 -14.95
CA ILE A 3 -8.58 5.57 -13.99
C ILE A 3 -7.21 5.63 -13.34
N ALA A 4 -7.17 5.58 -12.01
CA ALA A 4 -5.93 5.42 -11.25
C ALA A 4 -5.66 3.94 -11.00
N VAL A 5 -4.38 3.56 -10.95
CA VAL A 5 -3.95 2.23 -10.54
C VAL A 5 -3.23 2.36 -9.21
N VAL A 6 -3.72 1.63 -8.21
CA VAL A 6 -3.16 1.58 -6.86
C VAL A 6 -2.71 0.16 -6.58
N THR A 7 -1.51 0.02 -6.00
CA THR A 7 -1.01 -1.25 -5.50
C THR A 7 -0.23 -1.06 -4.20
N ASP A 8 0.38 -2.12 -3.68
CA ASP A 8 1.24 -2.07 -2.51
C ASP A 8 2.67 -2.51 -2.85
N SER A 9 3.62 -2.25 -1.94
CA SER A 9 5.05 -2.48 -2.18
C SER A 9 5.40 -3.93 -2.54
N THR A 10 4.56 -4.90 -2.16
CA THR A 10 4.77 -6.32 -2.48
C THR A 10 4.58 -6.65 -3.96
N SER A 11 4.12 -5.68 -4.76
CA SER A 11 4.14 -5.77 -6.22
C SER A 11 5.55 -5.75 -6.82
N TYR A 12 6.54 -5.24 -6.08
CA TYR A 12 7.95 -5.11 -6.51
C TYR A 12 8.13 -4.43 -7.88
N LEU A 13 7.24 -3.50 -8.22
CA LEU A 13 7.41 -2.66 -9.41
C LEU A 13 8.65 -1.78 -9.26
N SER A 14 9.41 -1.63 -10.33
CA SER A 14 10.54 -0.70 -10.34
C SER A 14 10.06 0.75 -10.31
N ALA A 15 10.88 1.66 -9.77
CA ALA A 15 10.59 3.09 -9.79
C ALA A 15 10.32 3.62 -11.21
N GLU A 16 11.00 3.06 -12.22
CA GLU A 16 10.77 3.40 -13.63
C GLU A 16 9.38 2.99 -14.12
N GLU A 17 8.89 1.80 -13.74
CA GLU A 17 7.52 1.37 -14.07
C GLU A 17 6.48 2.21 -13.35
N VAL A 18 6.70 2.49 -12.06
CA VAL A 18 5.83 3.35 -11.25
C VAL A 18 5.70 4.74 -11.87
N GLU A 19 6.80 5.37 -12.25
CA GLU A 19 6.82 6.69 -12.88
C GLU A 19 6.19 6.65 -14.28
N ARG A 20 6.60 5.71 -15.13
CA ARG A 20 6.15 5.59 -16.52
C ARG A 20 4.64 5.39 -16.63
N TYR A 21 4.05 4.61 -15.72
CA TYR A 21 2.63 4.26 -15.76
C TYR A 21 1.79 5.03 -14.75
N HIS A 22 2.39 5.94 -13.98
CA HIS A 22 1.73 6.72 -12.93
C HIS A 22 0.96 5.82 -11.94
N ILE A 23 1.64 4.77 -11.46
CA ILE A 23 1.06 3.82 -10.49
C ILE A 23 1.27 4.36 -9.09
N HIS A 24 0.25 4.29 -8.24
CA HIS A 24 0.36 4.66 -6.84
C HIS A 24 0.70 3.41 -6.03
N VAL A 25 1.84 3.42 -5.35
CA VAL A 25 2.31 2.29 -4.53
C VAL A 25 2.24 2.68 -3.06
N VAL A 26 1.55 1.85 -2.26
CA VAL A 26 1.44 2.03 -0.82
C VAL A 26 2.42 1.10 -0.10
N PRO A 27 3.28 1.59 0.80
CA PRO A 27 4.26 0.73 1.46
C PRO A 27 3.59 -0.26 2.42
N ILE A 28 4.05 -1.51 2.42
CA ILE A 28 3.75 -2.46 3.49
C ILE A 28 4.79 -2.29 4.61
N PRO A 29 4.37 -1.97 5.85
CA PRO A 29 5.34 -1.77 6.91
C PRO A 29 5.97 -3.08 7.40
N VAL A 30 7.27 -3.04 7.65
CA VAL A 30 8.06 -4.11 8.25
C VAL A 30 8.47 -3.72 9.66
N ILE A 31 8.27 -4.63 10.60
CA ILE A 31 8.52 -4.42 12.02
C ILE A 31 9.73 -5.25 12.45
N ILE A 32 10.81 -4.57 12.85
CA ILE A 32 12.05 -5.19 13.35
C ILE A 32 12.33 -4.65 14.74
N ASP A 33 12.44 -5.54 15.74
CA ASP A 33 12.71 -5.21 17.14
C ASP A 33 11.80 -4.08 17.69
N GLY A 34 10.51 -4.12 17.32
CA GLY A 34 9.49 -3.17 17.75
C GLY A 34 9.48 -1.81 17.02
N ARG A 35 10.32 -1.64 16.00
CA ARG A 35 10.33 -0.45 15.12
C ARG A 35 9.71 -0.78 13.77
N SER A 36 8.80 0.06 13.32
CA SER A 36 8.18 -0.01 11.99
C SER A 36 9.03 0.76 10.98
N TYR A 37 9.10 0.24 9.76
CA TYR A 37 9.76 0.85 8.61
C TYR A 37 8.88 0.62 7.39
N ASP A 38 8.63 1.66 6.63
CA ASP A 38 7.96 1.54 5.34
C ASP A 38 8.96 1.05 4.29
N GLU A 39 8.60 -0.05 3.61
CA GLU A 39 9.44 -0.68 2.59
C GLU A 39 9.72 0.29 1.44
N ASP A 40 11.00 0.36 1.03
CA ASP A 40 11.54 1.26 0.00
C ASP A 40 11.35 2.77 0.27
N VAL A 41 10.84 3.15 1.45
CA VAL A 41 10.73 4.53 1.94
C VAL A 41 11.70 4.77 3.09
N ASP A 42 11.54 4.02 4.18
CA ASP A 42 12.38 4.13 5.38
C ASP A 42 13.52 3.11 5.40
N ILE A 43 13.37 2.03 4.63
CA ILE A 43 14.32 0.92 4.62
C ILE A 43 14.46 0.32 3.23
N THR A 44 15.69 0.17 2.78
CA THR A 44 16.00 -0.59 1.57
C THR A 44 16.03 -2.08 1.85
N THR A 45 15.82 -2.91 0.82
CA THR A 45 15.98 -4.37 0.93
C THR A 45 17.34 -4.78 1.54
N SER A 46 18.43 -4.10 1.18
CA SER A 46 19.77 -4.39 1.71
C SER A 46 19.87 -4.11 3.22
N GLU A 47 19.35 -2.96 3.66
CA GLU A 47 19.30 -2.59 5.08
C GLU A 47 18.38 -3.50 5.89
N PHE A 48 17.26 -3.93 5.30
CA PHE A 48 16.38 -4.94 5.91
C PHE A 48 17.16 -6.21 6.23
N TYR A 49 17.90 -6.77 5.28
CA TYR A 49 18.68 -7.99 5.51
C TYR A 49 19.84 -7.78 6.49
N GLU A 50 20.47 -6.60 6.51
CA GLU A 50 21.49 -6.28 7.50
C GLU A 50 20.91 -6.24 8.92
N ARG A 51 19.76 -5.57 9.09
CA ARG A 51 19.06 -5.51 10.38
C ARG A 51 18.56 -6.89 10.80
N LEU A 52 18.01 -7.67 9.88
CA LEU A 52 17.52 -9.03 10.13
C LEU A 52 18.61 -9.92 10.73
N ARG A 53 19.83 -9.90 10.18
CA ARG A 53 20.96 -10.68 10.71
C ARG A 53 21.34 -10.33 12.14
N ASN A 54 21.06 -9.10 12.56
CA ASN A 54 21.39 -8.58 13.88
C ASN A 54 20.17 -8.48 14.83
N SER A 55 18.98 -8.83 14.34
CA SER A 55 17.72 -8.68 15.08
C SER A 55 17.60 -9.70 16.21
N LYS A 56 16.93 -9.32 17.30
CA LYS A 56 16.71 -10.21 18.46
C LYS A 56 15.53 -11.14 18.24
N SER A 57 14.59 -10.72 17.40
CA SER A 57 13.38 -11.46 17.07
C SER A 57 13.17 -11.48 15.56
N PHE A 58 12.54 -12.55 15.08
CA PHE A 58 12.10 -12.62 13.68
C PHE A 58 11.15 -11.45 13.38
N PRO A 59 11.32 -10.75 12.25
CA PRO A 59 10.49 -9.60 11.92
C PRO A 59 9.05 -10.01 11.69
N SER A 60 8.15 -9.06 11.85
CA SER A 60 6.76 -9.19 11.44
C SER A 60 6.41 -8.11 10.43
N THR A 61 5.27 -8.24 9.78
CA THR A 61 4.70 -7.18 8.94
C THR A 61 3.39 -6.70 9.53
N SER A 62 2.98 -5.50 9.15
CA SER A 62 1.61 -5.03 9.34
C SER A 62 1.00 -4.67 7.99
N GLN A 63 -0.30 -4.39 8.01
CA GLN A 63 -0.97 -3.81 6.85
C GLN A 63 -0.76 -2.29 6.84
N PRO A 64 -0.89 -1.64 5.69
CA PRO A 64 -0.96 -0.19 5.63
C PRO A 64 -2.09 0.32 6.50
N PRO A 65 -1.90 1.45 7.20
CA PRO A 65 -2.98 2.10 7.93
C PRO A 65 -4.17 2.38 7.01
N LEU A 66 -5.37 1.95 7.40
CA LEU A 66 -6.57 2.16 6.57
C LEU A 66 -6.83 3.65 6.30
N GLY A 67 -6.48 4.53 7.25
CA GLY A 67 -6.59 5.99 7.08
C GLY A 67 -5.73 6.54 5.95
N GLU A 68 -4.56 5.96 5.68
CA GLU A 68 -3.70 6.38 4.57
C GLU A 68 -4.31 5.99 3.23
N MET A 69 -4.92 4.80 3.14
CA MET A 69 -5.67 4.38 1.96
C MET A 69 -6.86 5.30 1.68
N ILE A 70 -7.59 5.67 2.73
CA ILE A 70 -8.71 6.62 2.66
C ILE A 70 -8.21 7.94 2.07
N ASN A 71 -7.14 8.50 2.62
CA ASN A 71 -6.58 9.78 2.18
C ASN A 71 -6.07 9.72 0.73
N LEU A 72 -5.39 8.63 0.34
CA LEU A 72 -4.93 8.44 -1.03
C LEU A 72 -6.10 8.44 -2.01
N TYR A 73 -7.18 7.72 -1.69
CA TYR A 73 -8.34 7.69 -2.57
C TYR A 73 -9.08 9.03 -2.66
N ASP A 74 -9.17 9.78 -1.56
CA ASP A 74 -9.73 11.14 -1.57
C ASP A 74 -8.88 12.07 -2.45
N GLN A 75 -7.55 12.01 -2.30
CA GLN A 75 -6.64 12.77 -3.15
C GLN A 75 -6.83 12.44 -4.64
N LEU A 76 -6.96 11.15 -4.98
CA LEU A 76 -7.21 10.73 -6.36
C LEU A 76 -8.55 11.27 -6.89
N ALA A 77 -9.60 11.27 -6.08
CA ALA A 77 -10.87 11.87 -6.45
C ALA A 77 -10.72 13.38 -6.70
N ASP A 78 -10.01 14.10 -5.84
CA ASP A 78 -9.72 15.54 -5.98
C ASP A 78 -8.88 15.85 -7.22
N GLU A 79 -7.99 14.93 -7.64
CA GLU A 79 -7.23 14.99 -8.88
C GLU A 79 -8.06 14.65 -10.14
N GLY A 80 -9.36 14.39 -9.96
CA GLY A 80 -10.32 14.16 -11.04
C GLY A 80 -10.30 12.74 -11.61
N TYR A 81 -9.85 11.75 -10.85
CA TYR A 81 -10.01 10.35 -11.23
C TYR A 81 -11.46 9.89 -11.05
N ASP A 82 -11.97 9.14 -12.04
CA ASP A 82 -13.35 8.62 -12.06
C ASP A 82 -13.47 7.23 -11.41
N ALA A 83 -12.36 6.50 -11.29
CA ALA A 83 -12.30 5.17 -10.71
C ALA A 83 -10.86 4.78 -10.32
N VAL A 84 -10.75 3.80 -9.41
CA VAL A 84 -9.47 3.19 -9.01
C VAL A 84 -9.50 1.69 -9.28
N ILE A 85 -8.44 1.17 -9.91
CA ILE A 85 -8.12 -0.25 -9.92
C ILE A 85 -7.11 -0.51 -8.80
N SER A 86 -7.55 -1.13 -7.71
CA SER A 86 -6.73 -1.41 -6.53
C SER A 86 -6.29 -2.88 -6.50
N ILE A 87 -5.02 -3.16 -6.78
CA ILE A 87 -4.44 -4.51 -6.86
C ILE A 87 -3.52 -4.72 -5.68
N HIS A 88 -3.82 -5.71 -4.83
CA HIS A 88 -3.10 -5.91 -3.58
C HIS A 88 -2.72 -7.37 -3.34
N LEU A 89 -1.80 -7.57 -2.40
CA LEU A 89 -1.36 -8.89 -1.96
C LEU A 89 -2.54 -9.83 -1.70
N ALA A 90 -2.37 -11.10 -2.07
CA ALA A 90 -3.42 -12.11 -2.01
C ALA A 90 -4.05 -12.22 -0.61
N SER A 91 -5.38 -12.36 -0.58
CA SER A 91 -6.18 -12.40 0.67
C SER A 91 -5.86 -13.58 1.58
N THR A 92 -5.19 -14.62 1.05
CA THR A 92 -4.78 -15.82 1.79
C THR A 92 -3.59 -15.59 2.71
N ILE A 93 -2.80 -14.55 2.47
CA ILE A 93 -1.59 -14.21 3.23
C ILE A 93 -1.66 -12.82 3.87
N SER A 94 -2.62 -11.99 3.46
CA SER A 94 -2.90 -10.70 4.10
C SER A 94 -4.40 -10.38 4.08
N GLY A 95 -4.95 -9.94 5.20
CA GLY A 95 -6.32 -9.44 5.28
C GLY A 95 -6.55 -8.07 4.63
N PHE A 96 -5.52 -7.43 4.06
CA PHE A 96 -5.57 -6.03 3.62
C PHE A 96 -6.65 -5.80 2.55
N VAL A 97 -6.64 -6.62 1.49
CA VAL A 97 -7.64 -6.52 0.42
C VAL A 97 -9.07 -6.76 0.92
N ASN A 98 -9.25 -7.54 2.01
CA ASN A 98 -10.58 -7.73 2.60
C ASN A 98 -11.06 -6.49 3.34
N GLN A 99 -10.16 -5.75 4.01
CA GLN A 99 -10.50 -4.46 4.63
C GLN A 99 -10.89 -3.43 3.58
N LEU A 100 -10.15 -3.35 2.46
CA LEU A 100 -10.48 -2.46 1.36
C LEU A 100 -11.85 -2.78 0.73
N LYS A 101 -12.16 -4.07 0.55
CA LYS A 101 -13.49 -4.50 0.08
C LYS A 101 -14.61 -4.09 1.02
N ALA A 102 -14.39 -4.12 2.33
CA ALA A 102 -15.37 -3.69 3.31
C ALA A 102 -15.57 -2.16 3.31
N LEU A 103 -14.51 -1.40 2.97
CA LEU A 103 -14.54 0.05 2.89
C LEU A 103 -15.27 0.58 1.64
N ALA A 104 -15.13 -0.09 0.49
CA ALA A 104 -15.61 0.42 -0.80
C ALA A 104 -17.10 0.87 -0.83
N PRO A 105 -18.08 0.13 -0.28
CA PRO A 105 -19.48 0.56 -0.31
C PRO A 105 -19.72 1.89 0.42
N THR A 106 -19.04 2.10 1.55
CA THR A 106 -19.18 3.34 2.34
C THR A 106 -18.72 4.57 1.58
N ARG A 107 -17.77 4.41 0.65
CA ARG A 107 -17.22 5.52 -0.14
C ARG A 107 -18.13 5.89 -1.30
N ALA A 108 -18.70 4.89 -1.96
CA ALA A 108 -19.73 5.08 -2.97
C ALA A 108 -20.94 5.85 -2.41
N ASP A 109 -21.38 5.52 -1.20
CA ASP A 109 -22.49 6.21 -0.52
C ASP A 109 -22.19 7.69 -0.19
N GLN A 110 -20.91 8.05 -0.05
CA GLN A 110 -20.46 9.42 0.23
C GLN A 110 -20.27 10.26 -1.05
N GLY A 111 -20.64 9.73 -2.21
CA GLY A 111 -20.49 10.42 -3.49
C GLY A 111 -19.06 10.44 -4.04
N HIS A 112 -18.16 9.67 -3.43
CA HIS A 112 -16.82 9.46 -4.00
C HIS A 112 -16.89 8.31 -5.01
N SER A 113 -16.53 8.58 -6.26
CA SER A 113 -16.39 7.54 -7.29
C SER A 113 -15.05 6.83 -7.13
N ILE A 114 -15.02 5.81 -6.27
CA ILE A 114 -13.89 4.89 -6.07
C ILE A 114 -14.37 3.52 -5.60
#